data_AF-A0A5T1I662-F1
#
_entry.id   AF-A0A5T1I662-F1
#
_cell.length_a   1.000
_cell.length_b   1.000
_cell.length_c   1.000
_cell.angle_alpha   90.00
_cell.angle_beta   90.00
_cell.angle_gamma   90.00
#
_symmetry.space_group_name_H-M   'P 1'
#
loop_
_entity.id
_entity.type
_entity.pdbx_description
1 polymer ?
#
loop_
_entity_poly.entity_id
_entity_poly.type
_entity_poly.pdbx_seq_one_letter_code
_entity_poly.pdbx_strand_id
1 'polypeptide(L)'
;DDTLFKNIFLYLSDKTYWNNNKFSKNYFSNARKIIREPLNKEHLIIQSLYPNPKYILYHSIFDERSPFKNKENFVHILKELNFKVEFFAISQVDNKFIKNLNHGMGLSTKLFFKKHLLQILKEPLQDKICKKEVSYKCDELVYTFKEENHQIILNITN
;
A
#
# COMPACT_ATOMS: atom_id res chain seq x y z
N ASP A 1 16.14 2.83 26.67
CA ASP A 1 17.41 3.29 26.08
C ASP A 1 18.04 2.22 25.23
N ASP A 2 17.59 2.11 23.98
CA ASP A 2 18.16 1.22 22.96
C ASP A 2 19.17 2.01 22.10
N THR A 3 20.32 2.36 22.68
CA THR A 3 21.38 3.09 21.97
C THR A 3 22.68 2.31 22.02
N LEU A 4 22.71 1.12 21.44
CA LEU A 4 23.98 0.39 21.25
C LEU A 4 24.76 0.87 20.01
N PHE A 5 24.13 1.52 19.03
CA PHE A 5 24.82 2.09 17.88
C PHE A 5 24.10 3.34 17.33
N LYS A 6 24.75 4.52 17.37
CA LYS A 6 24.17 5.79 16.89
C LYS A 6 23.82 5.80 15.39
N ASN A 7 24.49 4.97 14.59
CA ASN A 7 24.39 4.96 13.12
C ASN A 7 24.00 3.59 12.54
N ILE A 8 23.67 2.60 13.38
CA ILE A 8 23.33 1.25 12.91
C ILE A 8 21.96 0.88 13.45
N PHE A 9 21.01 0.68 12.53
CA PHE A 9 19.72 0.08 12.83
C PHE A 9 19.73 -1.37 12.34
N LEU A 10 19.70 -2.33 13.28
CA LEU A 10 19.54 -3.74 12.97
C LEU A 10 18.07 -4.13 13.11
N TYR A 11 17.42 -4.48 12.00
CA TYR A 11 16.06 -5.02 11.98
C TYR A 11 16.11 -6.52 11.68
N LEU A 12 16.20 -7.34 12.72
CA LEU A 12 16.18 -8.81 12.59
C LEU A 12 14.75 -9.34 12.77
N SER A 13 14.33 -10.21 11.85
CA SER A 13 13.07 -10.95 11.96
C SER A 13 13.32 -12.41 11.61
N ASP A 14 13.00 -13.31 12.53
CA ASP A 14 13.08 -14.76 12.40
C ASP A 14 11.78 -15.38 11.85
N LYS A 15 10.73 -14.58 11.68
CA LYS A 15 9.40 -15.01 11.22
C LYS A 15 9.18 -14.77 9.72
N THR A 16 10.11 -15.21 8.89
CA THR A 16 9.83 -15.35 7.45
C THR A 16 9.72 -16.81 7.09
N TYR A 17 8.54 -17.23 6.63
CA TYR A 17 8.39 -18.55 6.01
C TYR A 17 9.16 -18.65 4.69
N TRP A 18 9.54 -17.51 4.08
CA TRP A 18 10.26 -17.44 2.82
C TRP A 18 11.76 -17.75 2.97
N ASN A 19 12.33 -18.42 1.97
CA ASN A 19 13.75 -18.74 1.91
C ASN A 19 14.31 -18.57 0.49
N ASN A 20 15.63 -18.66 0.33
CA ASN A 20 16.30 -18.55 -0.97
C ASN A 20 16.50 -19.91 -1.69
N ASN A 21 15.92 -21.00 -1.18
CA ASN A 21 16.03 -22.30 -1.82
C ASN A 21 14.96 -22.43 -2.91
N LYS A 22 15.38 -22.39 -4.19
CA LYS A 22 14.50 -22.49 -5.36
C LYS A 22 13.62 -23.75 -5.41
N PHE A 23 14.00 -24.82 -4.71
CA PHE A 23 13.24 -26.07 -4.63
C PHE A 23 12.24 -26.08 -3.46
N SER A 24 12.30 -25.10 -2.56
CA SER A 24 11.36 -24.98 -1.45
C SER A 24 10.03 -24.41 -1.93
N LYS A 25 8.93 -24.92 -1.38
CA LYS A 25 7.59 -24.31 -1.55
C LYS A 25 7.58 -22.84 -1.15
N ASN A 26 8.46 -22.41 -0.25
CA ASN A 26 8.56 -21.04 0.23
C ASN A 26 9.72 -20.24 -0.39
N TYR A 27 10.21 -20.62 -1.57
CA TYR A 27 11.22 -19.83 -2.26
C TYR A 27 10.77 -18.38 -2.51
N PHE A 28 11.55 -17.36 -2.14
CA PHE A 28 11.21 -15.97 -2.47
C PHE A 28 11.58 -15.63 -3.92
N SER A 29 10.78 -16.11 -4.88
CA SER A 29 10.98 -15.85 -6.31
C SER A 29 10.69 -14.39 -6.70
N ASN A 30 11.11 -14.02 -7.90
CA ASN A 30 10.83 -12.70 -8.45
C ASN A 30 9.33 -12.45 -8.62
N ALA A 31 8.55 -13.44 -9.10
CA ALA A 31 7.08 -13.38 -9.10
C ALA A 31 6.50 -13.00 -7.73
N ARG A 32 7.01 -13.62 -6.66
CA ARG A 32 6.59 -13.36 -5.27
C ARG A 32 7.03 -11.99 -4.76
N LYS A 33 8.14 -11.45 -5.27
CA LYS A 33 8.53 -10.06 -5.01
C LYS A 33 7.58 -9.09 -5.73
N ILE A 34 7.31 -9.31 -7.01
CA ILE A 34 6.48 -8.45 -7.86
C ILE A 34 5.06 -8.30 -7.30
N ILE A 35 4.40 -9.40 -6.93
CA ILE A 35 3.02 -9.33 -6.38
C ILE A 35 2.92 -8.52 -5.08
N ARG A 36 4.04 -8.35 -4.37
CA ARG A 36 4.12 -7.59 -3.11
C ARG A 36 4.50 -6.13 -3.30
N GLU A 37 4.91 -5.73 -4.51
CA GLU A 37 5.37 -4.37 -4.79
C GLU A 37 4.16 -3.42 -4.96
N PRO A 38 3.87 -2.54 -3.97
CA PRO A 38 2.70 -1.67 -4.04
C PRO A 38 2.84 -0.59 -5.12
N LEU A 39 4.07 -0.28 -5.56
CA LEU A 39 4.36 0.73 -6.59
C LEU A 39 4.48 0.14 -7.99
N ASN A 40 4.07 -1.12 -8.19
CA ASN A 40 4.11 -1.74 -9.50
C ASN A 40 3.12 -1.04 -10.44
N LYS A 41 3.66 -0.36 -11.46
CA LYS A 41 2.86 0.43 -12.41
C LYS A 41 1.86 -0.43 -13.20
N GLU A 42 2.24 -1.64 -13.59
CA GLU A 42 1.35 -2.55 -14.33
C GLU A 42 0.16 -2.98 -13.46
N HIS A 43 0.41 -3.26 -12.18
CA HIS A 43 -0.66 -3.56 -11.23
C HIS A 43 -1.61 -2.37 -11.06
N LEU A 44 -1.08 -1.15 -10.96
CA LEU A 44 -1.90 0.06 -10.85
C LEU A 44 -2.72 0.31 -12.13
N ILE A 45 -2.15 0.04 -13.31
CA ILE A 45 -2.88 0.11 -14.59
C ILE A 45 -4.04 -0.89 -14.57
N ILE A 46 -3.79 -2.15 -14.17
CA ILE A 46 -4.85 -3.18 -14.08
C ILE A 46 -5.93 -2.72 -13.10
N GLN A 47 -5.57 -2.19 -11.93
CA GLN A 47 -6.53 -1.68 -10.95
C GLN A 47 -7.36 -0.52 -11.50
N SER A 48 -6.76 0.35 -12.33
CA SER A 48 -7.45 1.51 -12.91
C SER A 48 -8.63 1.17 -13.81
N LEU A 49 -8.70 -0.07 -14.29
CA LEU A 49 -9.80 -0.61 -15.12
C LEU A 49 -11.04 -0.97 -14.31
N TYR A 50 -10.96 -0.98 -12.98
CA TYR A 50 -12.05 -1.29 -12.06
C TYR A 50 -12.57 -0.01 -11.39
N PRO A 51 -13.72 -0.05 -10.70
CA PRO A 51 -14.18 1.06 -9.88
C PRO A 51 -13.10 1.51 -8.88
N ASN A 52 -12.55 2.70 -9.12
CA ASN A 52 -11.35 3.17 -8.45
C ASN A 52 -11.65 3.71 -7.05
N PRO A 53 -10.94 3.24 -6.00
CA PRO A 53 -11.10 3.80 -4.67
C PRO A 53 -10.60 5.25 -4.63
N LYS A 54 -11.11 6.00 -3.65
CA LYS A 54 -10.55 7.30 -3.27
C LYS A 54 -9.38 7.08 -2.30
N TYR A 55 -8.23 7.66 -2.62
CA TYR A 55 -7.05 7.67 -1.77
C TYR A 55 -6.98 8.97 -0.97
N ILE A 56 -6.81 8.85 0.34
CA ILE A 56 -6.50 9.97 1.23
C ILE A 56 -5.18 9.65 1.92
N LEU A 57 -4.13 10.38 1.57
CA LEU A 57 -2.74 10.06 1.90
C LEU A 57 -2.11 11.21 2.66
N TYR A 58 -1.50 10.90 3.81
CA TYR A 58 -0.68 11.83 4.57
C TYR A 58 0.74 11.27 4.60
N HIS A 59 1.73 12.11 4.35
CA HIS A 59 3.14 11.69 4.43
C HIS A 59 4.01 12.86 4.87
N SER A 60 4.91 12.61 5.82
CA SER A 60 5.87 13.62 6.25
C SER A 60 6.94 13.82 5.19
N ILE A 61 7.27 15.06 4.85
CA ILE A 61 8.39 15.34 3.95
C ILE A 61 9.75 14.95 4.57
N PHE A 62 9.77 14.73 5.89
CA PHE A 62 10.95 14.37 6.68
C PHE A 62 10.94 12.89 7.11
N ASP A 63 10.12 12.04 6.50
CA ASP A 63 10.08 10.60 6.83
C ASP A 63 11.37 9.90 6.38
N GLU A 64 12.24 9.60 7.34
CA GLU A 64 13.53 8.91 7.12
C GLU A 64 13.36 7.41 6.85
N ARG A 65 12.26 6.79 7.30
CA ARG A 65 12.01 5.34 7.15
C ARG A 65 11.40 5.02 5.77
N SER A 66 10.54 5.91 5.28
CA SER A 66 9.88 5.78 3.99
C SER A 66 10.05 7.09 3.21
N PRO A 67 11.05 7.17 2.29
CA PRO A 67 11.39 8.41 1.61
C PRO A 67 10.17 9.07 0.97
N PHE A 68 9.98 10.37 1.23
CA PHE A 68 8.88 11.15 0.68
C PHE A 68 8.79 11.04 -0.85
N LYS A 69 9.94 10.99 -1.55
CA LYS A 69 9.98 10.88 -3.01
C LYS A 69 9.26 9.63 -3.55
N ASN A 70 9.33 8.50 -2.83
CA ASN A 70 8.64 7.28 -3.23
C ASN A 70 7.11 7.48 -3.15
N LYS A 71 6.63 8.17 -2.09
CA LYS A 71 5.21 8.51 -1.96
C LYS A 71 4.76 9.50 -3.01
N GLU A 72 5.59 10.50 -3.31
CA GLU A 72 5.31 11.49 -4.36
C GLU A 72 5.16 10.81 -5.74
N ASN A 73 6.09 9.93 -6.10
CA ASN A 73 6.02 9.15 -7.34
C ASN A 73 4.76 8.26 -7.38
N PHE A 74 4.40 7.63 -6.25
CA PHE A 74 3.17 6.85 -6.15
C PHE A 74 1.92 7.69 -6.43
N VAL A 75 1.83 8.87 -5.78
CA VAL A 75 0.71 9.80 -5.97
C VAL A 75 0.64 10.29 -7.42
N HIS A 76 1.79 10.54 -8.04
CA HIS A 76 1.86 10.90 -9.46
C HIS A 76 1.25 9.82 -10.35
N ILE A 77 1.68 8.57 -10.20
CA ILE A 77 1.17 7.44 -11.00
C ILE A 77 -0.33 7.27 -10.79
N LEU A 78 -0.82 7.35 -9.55
CA LEU A 78 -2.26 7.27 -9.27
C LEU A 78 -3.04 8.39 -9.98
N LYS A 79 -2.55 9.62 -9.97
CA LYS A 79 -3.21 10.74 -10.65
C LYS A 79 -3.20 10.58 -12.17
N GLU A 80 -2.09 10.13 -12.76
CA GLU A 80 -2.01 9.82 -14.20
C GLU A 80 -3.02 8.76 -14.63
N LEU A 81 -3.31 7.80 -13.75
CA LEU A 81 -4.30 6.73 -13.96
C LEU A 81 -5.73 7.14 -13.54
N ASN A 82 -5.99 8.44 -13.35
CA ASN A 82 -7.30 9.01 -13.01
C ASN A 82 -7.91 8.52 -11.68
N PHE A 83 -7.09 8.04 -10.73
CA PHE A 83 -7.57 7.77 -9.37
C PHE A 83 -7.90 9.09 -8.66
N LYS A 84 -8.92 9.06 -7.80
CA LYS A 84 -9.23 10.19 -6.90
C LYS A 84 -8.22 10.20 -5.75
N VAL A 85 -7.31 11.17 -5.72
CA VAL A 85 -6.25 11.25 -4.70
C VAL A 85 -6.25 12.61 -4.00
N GLU A 86 -6.45 12.58 -2.69
CA GLU A 86 -6.12 13.68 -1.78
C GLU A 86 -4.79 13.37 -1.11
N PHE A 87 -3.76 14.18 -1.39
CA PHE A 87 -2.43 14.00 -0.85
C PHE A 87 -1.99 15.20 -0.01
N PHE A 88 -1.62 14.94 1.23
CA PHE A 88 -1.15 15.91 2.20
C PHE A 88 0.33 15.67 2.48
N ALA A 89 1.19 16.49 1.86
CA ALA A 89 2.60 16.57 2.17
C ALA A 89 2.78 17.39 3.46
N ILE A 90 3.18 16.72 4.54
CA ILE A 90 3.21 17.33 5.87
C ILE A 90 4.62 17.82 6.18
N SER A 91 4.75 19.12 6.40
CA SER A 91 6.00 19.79 6.78
C SER A 91 5.94 20.43 8.16
N GLN A 92 4.77 20.44 8.80
CA GLN A 92 4.54 21.09 10.09
C GLN A 92 3.63 20.24 10.97
N VAL A 93 3.84 20.34 12.28
CA VAL A 93 2.98 19.71 13.29
C VAL A 93 1.83 20.64 13.67
N ASP A 94 0.67 20.07 13.97
CA ASP A 94 -0.47 20.82 14.54
C ASP A 94 -0.73 20.46 16.01
N ASN A 95 0.08 19.55 16.56
CA ASN A 95 0.02 19.01 17.93
C ASN A 95 -1.36 18.42 18.31
N LYS A 96 -2.22 18.13 17.33
CA LYS A 96 -3.55 17.57 17.52
C LYS A 96 -3.72 16.31 16.68
N PHE A 97 -3.70 16.48 15.36
CA PHE A 97 -3.85 15.42 14.37
C PHE A 97 -2.49 14.90 13.92
N ILE A 98 -1.54 15.80 13.67
CA ILE A 98 -0.14 15.54 13.33
C ILE A 98 0.70 15.89 14.58
N LYS A 99 1.24 14.88 15.25
CA LYS A 99 1.96 15.05 16.53
C LYS A 99 3.46 15.22 16.36
N ASN A 100 4.02 14.67 15.29
CA ASN A 100 5.43 14.78 14.94
C ASN A 100 5.60 14.61 13.42
N LEU A 101 6.83 14.78 12.94
CA LEU A 101 7.20 14.65 11.52
C LEU A 101 7.96 13.35 11.23
N ASN A 102 8.04 12.45 12.20
CA ASN A 102 8.67 11.14 12.02
C ASN A 102 7.75 10.22 11.22
N HIS A 103 8.21 9.01 10.92
CA HIS A 103 7.40 7.99 10.27
C HIS A 103 6.04 7.79 10.98
N GLY A 104 4.96 7.89 10.21
CA GLY A 104 3.59 7.77 10.73
C GLY A 104 3.05 9.01 11.46
N MET A 105 3.86 10.06 11.67
CA MET A 105 3.48 11.40 12.17
C MET A 105 2.75 11.43 13.54
N GLY A 106 2.81 10.34 14.30
CA GLY A 106 1.96 10.14 15.49
C GLY A 106 0.46 10.18 15.18
N LEU A 107 0.08 9.92 13.93
CA LEU A 107 -1.29 9.93 13.44
C LEU A 107 -2.08 8.78 14.06
N SER A 108 -3.19 9.11 14.74
CA SER A 108 -4.11 8.08 15.25
C SER A 108 -5.07 7.63 14.16
N THR A 109 -5.14 6.33 13.90
CA THR A 109 -6.14 5.72 13.00
C THR A 109 -7.57 6.14 13.37
N LYS A 110 -7.90 6.19 14.67
CA LYS A 110 -9.21 6.64 15.17
C LYS A 110 -9.50 8.09 14.78
N LEU A 111 -8.54 8.99 14.94
CA LEU A 111 -8.69 10.39 14.55
C LEU A 111 -8.78 10.54 13.03
N PHE A 112 -7.99 9.77 12.29
CA PHE A 112 -8.02 9.76 10.84
C PHE A 112 -9.40 9.39 10.31
N PHE A 113 -10.00 8.31 10.82
CA PHE A 113 -11.37 7.95 10.48
C PHE A 113 -12.38 9.01 10.93
N LYS A 114 -12.28 9.54 12.14
CA LYS A 114 -13.19 10.61 12.60
C LYS A 114 -13.17 11.83 11.67
N LYS A 115 -12.01 12.17 11.09
CA LYS A 115 -11.85 13.29 10.17
C LYS A 115 -12.46 13.02 8.79
N HIS A 116 -12.20 11.84 8.22
CA HIS A 116 -12.48 11.58 6.80
C HIS A 116 -13.70 10.69 6.54
N LEU A 117 -14.03 9.76 7.44
CA LEU A 117 -15.06 8.74 7.21
C LEU A 117 -16.43 9.35 6.92
N LEU A 118 -16.85 10.36 7.69
CA LEU A 118 -18.16 11.00 7.50
C LEU A 118 -18.27 11.72 6.15
N GLN A 119 -17.16 12.22 5.60
CA GLN A 119 -17.17 12.86 4.28
C GLN A 119 -17.23 11.80 3.18
N ILE A 120 -16.44 10.72 3.31
CA ILE A 120 -16.45 9.59 2.37
C ILE A 120 -17.84 8.95 2.30
N LEU A 121 -18.53 8.76 3.43
CA LEU A 121 -19.86 8.14 3.47
C LEU A 121 -20.96 8.99 2.81
N LYS A 122 -20.72 10.28 2.57
CA LYS A 122 -21.64 11.17 1.83
C LYS A 122 -21.44 11.07 0.32
N GLU A 123 -20.31 10.53 -0.14
CA GLU A 123 -20.06 10.35 -1.56
C GLU A 123 -20.98 9.26 -2.12
N PRO A 124 -21.51 9.42 -3.35
CA PRO A 124 -22.33 8.39 -3.96
C PRO A 124 -21.52 7.10 -4.08
N LEU A 125 -22.16 5.97 -3.77
CA LEU A 125 -21.57 4.66 -4.01
C LEU A 125 -21.28 4.53 -5.50
N GLN A 126 -20.03 4.19 -5.84
CA GLN A 126 -19.69 3.85 -7.22
C GLN A 126 -20.47 2.61 -7.64
N ASP A 127 -20.82 2.57 -8.92
CA ASP A 127 -21.50 1.43 -9.48
C ASP A 127 -20.64 0.17 -9.29
N LYS A 128 -21.21 -0.84 -8.65
CA LYS A 128 -20.50 -2.06 -8.24
C LYS A 128 -20.52 -3.13 -9.32
N ILE A 129 -21.11 -2.84 -10.49
CA ILE A 129 -21.17 -3.75 -11.63
C ILE A 129 -19.78 -3.84 -12.24
N CYS A 130 -18.97 -4.73 -11.67
CA CYS A 130 -17.68 -5.11 -12.22
C CYS A 130 -17.46 -6.60 -11.93
N LYS A 131 -16.57 -7.22 -12.71
CA LYS A 131 -16.11 -8.57 -12.40
C LYS A 131 -15.41 -8.51 -11.04
N LYS A 132 -15.85 -9.32 -10.07
CA LYS A 132 -15.24 -9.43 -8.74
C LYS A 132 -13.99 -10.31 -8.77
N GLU A 133 -13.13 -10.07 -9.75
CA GLU A 133 -11.91 -10.83 -9.99
C GLU A 133 -10.86 -9.92 -10.60
N VAL A 134 -9.61 -10.06 -10.19
CA VAL A 134 -8.47 -9.36 -10.76
C VAL A 134 -7.27 -10.29 -10.84
N SER A 135 -6.52 -10.21 -11.95
CA SER A 135 -5.34 -11.04 -12.20
C SER A 135 -4.11 -10.19 -12.45
N TYR A 136 -2.97 -10.64 -11.93
CA TYR A 136 -1.66 -10.01 -12.11
C TYR A 136 -0.66 -11.02 -12.63
N LYS A 137 -0.13 -10.82 -13.85
CA LYS A 137 1.01 -11.60 -14.35
C LYS A 137 2.27 -11.07 -13.67
N CYS A 138 2.91 -11.91 -12.88
CA CYS A 138 4.10 -11.62 -12.11
C CYS A 138 5.19 -12.62 -12.52
N ASP A 139 6.06 -12.25 -13.44
CA ASP A 139 7.11 -13.13 -13.97
C ASP A 139 6.51 -14.46 -14.47
N GLU A 140 6.95 -15.61 -13.92
CA GLU A 140 6.44 -16.91 -14.28
C GLU A 140 5.03 -17.21 -13.76
N LEU A 141 4.50 -16.45 -12.78
CA LEU A 141 3.22 -16.74 -12.11
C LEU A 141 2.10 -15.77 -12.51
N VAL A 142 0.85 -16.23 -12.47
CA VAL A 142 -0.35 -15.39 -12.50
C VAL A 142 -1.05 -15.50 -11.15
N TYR A 143 -1.24 -14.37 -10.50
CA TYR A 143 -2.02 -14.26 -9.26
C TYR A 143 -3.42 -13.76 -9.58
N THR A 144 -4.43 -14.58 -9.33
CA THR A 144 -5.84 -14.20 -9.51
C THR A 144 -6.54 -14.16 -8.16
N PHE A 145 -7.09 -12.99 -7.83
CA PHE A 145 -7.93 -12.78 -6.66
C PHE A 145 -9.37 -12.71 -7.11
N LYS A 146 -10.25 -13.50 -6.51
CA LYS A 146 -11.69 -13.49 -6.80
C LYS A 146 -12.51 -13.45 -5.54
N GLU A 147 -13.66 -12.79 -5.57
CA GLU A 147 -14.63 -12.85 -4.48
C GLU A 147 -15.60 -14.02 -4.69
N GLU A 148 -15.59 -14.98 -3.78
CA GLU A 148 -16.54 -16.11 -3.75
C GLU A 148 -17.11 -16.24 -2.34
N ASN A 149 -18.44 -16.35 -2.20
CA ASN A 149 -19.10 -16.49 -0.90
C ASN A 149 -18.69 -15.42 0.14
N HIS A 150 -18.52 -14.17 -0.30
CA HIS A 150 -18.04 -13.04 0.53
C HIS A 150 -16.61 -13.21 1.06
N GLN A 151 -15.80 -14.08 0.45
CA GLN A 151 -14.39 -14.29 0.78
C GLN A 151 -13.52 -13.99 -0.44
N ILE A 152 -12.32 -13.47 -0.19
CA ILE A 152 -11.31 -13.30 -1.24
C ILE A 152 -10.53 -14.61 -1.36
N ILE A 153 -10.63 -15.26 -2.51
CA ILE A 153 -9.91 -16.49 -2.84
C ILE A 153 -8.74 -16.15 -3.76
N LEU A 154 -7.56 -16.68 -3.43
CA LEU A 154 -6.37 -16.57 -4.25
C LEU A 154 -6.15 -17.85 -5.04
N ASN A 155 -5.99 -17.73 -6.36
CA ASN A 155 -5.50 -18.78 -7.23
C ASN A 155 -4.14 -18.35 -7.83
N ILE A 156 -3.18 -19.27 -7.88
CA ILE A 156 -1.85 -19.04 -8.45
C ILE A 156 -1.59 -20.10 -9.52
N THR A 157 -1.35 -19.67 -10.75
CA THR A 157 -1.01 -20.54 -11.89
C THR A 157 0.32 -20.11 -12.49
N ASN A 158 0.96 -20.99 -13.27
CA ASN A 158 2.12 -20.65 -14.10
C ASN A 158 1.65 -20.18 -15.48
#